data_AF-A0A2A4UAD6-F1
#
_entry.id   AF-A0A2A4UAD6-F1
#
_cell.length_a   1.000
_cell.length_b   1.000
_cell.length_c   1.000
_cell.angle_alpha   90.00
_cell.angle_beta   90.00
_cell.angle_gamma   90.00
#
_symmetry.space_group_name_H-M   'P 1'
#
loop_
_entity.id
_entity.type
_entity.pdbx_description
1 polymer ?
#
loop_
_entity_poly.entity_id
_entity_poly.type
_entity_poly.pdbx_seq_one_letter_code
_entity_poly.pdbx_strand_id
1 'polypeptide(L)'
;MRKPWDNIFLTVHGIVVLTVTVIIVMTRYVPGYKGLLLQTTLENGLFELASVGVLLLLSFYCCVTIYQNRRLKFLSNFQRLMFYFMALLAFVAAMEEISWGQQFFGFRSGEFFTDHNLQKETNLHNFMPAMWLSTAINVVVYGGFIVLPLLYYCDFKNFPLNTLLDRIPNVYWPSHYVILMMVYSSSLHHYFSYITWSDTAALLVSLIILVIYWRRRKAHVDGLFSVNLWLIVVCSACYAASYKIFSQYNLQYEIREFVVVYGVFYWMVDWSLRLKNGLQPWVEECSG
;
A
#
# COMPACT_ATOMS: atom_id res chain seq x y z
N MET A 1 17.36 -10.17 -13.15
CA MET A 1 16.23 -11.04 -13.60
C MET A 1 15.00 -10.82 -12.72
N ARG A 2 13.80 -10.83 -13.31
CA ARG A 2 12.52 -10.71 -12.58
C ARG A 2 12.14 -12.03 -11.91
N LYS A 3 11.64 -12.01 -10.68
CA LYS A 3 11.22 -13.22 -9.96
C LYS A 3 9.89 -13.72 -10.53
N PRO A 4 9.61 -15.04 -10.56
CA PRO A 4 8.38 -15.57 -11.17
C PRO A 4 7.10 -14.96 -10.61
N TRP A 5 7.07 -14.69 -9.30
CA TRP A 5 5.91 -14.09 -8.64
C TRP A 5 5.71 -12.62 -8.99
N ASP A 6 6.77 -11.88 -9.34
CA ASP A 6 6.66 -10.46 -9.71
C ASP A 6 5.71 -10.26 -10.90
N ASN A 7 5.69 -11.19 -11.86
CA ASN A 7 4.73 -11.15 -12.98
C ASN A 7 3.29 -11.18 -12.49
N ILE A 8 2.97 -12.10 -11.59
CA ILE A 8 1.61 -12.27 -11.05
C ILE A 8 1.21 -10.98 -10.33
N PHE A 9 2.09 -10.46 -9.47
CA PHE A 9 1.81 -9.25 -8.71
C PHE A 9 1.65 -8.00 -9.58
N LEU A 10 2.45 -7.86 -10.64
CA LEU A 10 2.33 -6.74 -11.57
C LEU A 10 1.08 -6.84 -12.45
N THR A 11 0.69 -8.04 -12.85
CA THR A 11 -0.57 -8.25 -13.56
C THR A 11 -1.77 -7.89 -12.67
N VAL A 12 -1.80 -8.40 -11.43
CA VAL A 12 -2.86 -8.06 -10.46
C VAL A 12 -2.89 -6.56 -10.19
N HIS A 13 -1.72 -5.94 -9.98
CA HIS A 13 -1.64 -4.50 -9.76
C HIS A 13 -2.12 -3.71 -10.97
N GLY A 14 -1.73 -4.06 -12.19
CA GLY A 14 -2.21 -3.42 -13.41
C GLY A 14 -3.74 -3.50 -13.54
N ILE A 15 -4.35 -4.63 -13.18
CA ILE A 15 -5.81 -4.80 -13.13
C ILE A 15 -6.43 -3.87 -12.09
N VAL A 16 -5.86 -3.78 -10.89
CA VAL A 16 -6.33 -2.85 -9.83
C VAL A 16 -6.26 -1.41 -10.32
N VAL A 17 -5.12 -0.98 -10.86
CA VAL A 17 -4.92 0.39 -11.39
C VAL A 17 -5.93 0.71 -12.48
N LEU A 18 -6.12 -0.21 -13.43
CA LEU A 18 -7.11 -0.04 -14.49
C LEU A 18 -8.53 0.06 -13.93
N THR A 19 -8.91 -0.82 -13.01
CA THR A 19 -10.24 -0.86 -12.40
C THR A 19 -10.55 0.44 -11.66
N VAL A 20 -9.64 0.90 -10.80
CA VAL A 20 -9.78 2.16 -10.07
C VAL A 20 -9.86 3.35 -11.04
N THR A 21 -9.03 3.36 -12.08
CA THR A 21 -9.06 4.41 -13.10
C THR A 21 -10.39 4.44 -13.86
N VAL A 22 -10.93 3.28 -14.23
CA VAL A 22 -12.24 3.18 -14.88
C VAL A 22 -13.33 3.71 -13.95
N ILE A 23 -13.34 3.32 -12.68
CA ILE A 23 -14.32 3.81 -11.69
C ILE A 23 -14.27 5.35 -11.61
N ILE A 24 -13.08 5.94 -11.51
CA ILE A 24 -12.88 7.40 -11.42
C ILE A 24 -13.36 8.10 -12.70
N VAL A 25 -12.95 7.62 -13.88
CA VAL A 25 -13.30 8.21 -15.18
C VAL A 25 -14.80 8.10 -15.44
N MET A 26 -15.41 6.94 -15.17
CA MET A 26 -16.85 6.73 -15.33
C MET A 26 -17.64 7.66 -14.41
N THR A 27 -17.23 7.76 -13.14
CA THR A 27 -17.87 8.66 -12.17
C THR A 27 -17.80 10.12 -12.61
N ARG A 28 -16.65 10.56 -13.16
CA ARG A 28 -16.44 11.95 -13.55
C ARG A 28 -17.17 12.33 -14.84
N TYR A 29 -17.12 11.47 -15.86
CA TYR A 29 -17.46 11.85 -17.23
C TYR A 29 -18.75 11.21 -17.77
N VAL A 30 -19.25 10.14 -17.16
CA VAL A 30 -20.46 9.45 -17.65
C VAL A 30 -21.66 9.80 -16.76
N PRO A 31 -22.69 10.52 -17.27
CA PRO A 31 -23.79 11.01 -16.45
C PRO A 31 -24.53 9.96 -15.62
N GLY A 32 -24.63 8.72 -16.12
CA GLY A 32 -25.30 7.60 -15.43
C GLY A 32 -24.51 7.00 -14.27
N TYR A 33 -23.22 7.34 -14.10
CA TYR A 33 -22.33 6.68 -13.13
C TYR A 33 -21.77 7.63 -12.06
N LYS A 34 -22.35 8.83 -11.87
CA LYS A 34 -21.87 9.82 -10.88
C LYS A 34 -21.81 9.28 -9.44
N GLY A 35 -22.62 8.28 -9.11
CA GLY A 35 -22.63 7.64 -7.79
C GLY A 35 -21.71 6.43 -7.68
N LEU A 36 -21.04 5.99 -8.75
CA LEU A 36 -20.28 4.73 -8.79
C LEU A 36 -19.12 4.74 -7.77
N LEU A 37 -18.29 5.78 -7.80
CA LEU A 37 -17.18 5.92 -6.85
C LEU A 37 -17.69 5.85 -5.41
N LEU A 38 -18.73 6.64 -5.09
CA LEU A 38 -19.36 6.65 -3.77
C LEU A 38 -19.84 5.25 -3.39
N GLN A 39 -20.64 4.59 -4.22
CA GLN A 39 -21.15 3.23 -3.94
C GLN A 39 -20.03 2.21 -3.69
N THR A 40 -18.91 2.31 -4.39
CA THR A 40 -17.78 1.38 -4.19
C THR A 40 -16.98 1.63 -2.92
N THR A 41 -17.09 2.83 -2.33
CA THR A 41 -16.29 3.31 -1.19
C THR A 41 -17.16 3.70 0.02
N LEU A 42 -18.45 3.41 -0.01
CA LEU A 42 -19.32 3.50 1.16
C LEU A 42 -18.97 2.38 2.14
N GLU A 43 -19.45 2.54 3.38
CA GLU A 43 -19.39 1.51 4.42
C GLU A 43 -19.99 0.19 3.94
N ASN A 44 -19.31 -0.92 4.22
CA ASN A 44 -19.53 -2.25 3.66
C ASN A 44 -19.45 -2.31 2.11
N GLY A 45 -18.78 -1.32 1.49
CA GLY A 45 -18.58 -1.20 0.06
C GLY A 45 -17.52 -2.14 -0.48
N LEU A 46 -17.30 -2.06 -1.79
CA LEU A 46 -16.36 -2.95 -2.48
C LEU A 46 -14.93 -2.85 -1.92
N PHE A 47 -14.43 -1.63 -1.70
CA PHE A 47 -13.03 -1.43 -1.29
C PHE A 47 -12.78 -1.81 0.17
N GLU A 48 -13.71 -1.52 1.07
CA GLU A 48 -13.64 -1.94 2.48
C GLU A 48 -13.64 -3.47 2.60
N LEU A 49 -14.60 -4.14 1.94
CA LEU A 49 -14.65 -5.62 1.92
C LEU A 49 -13.40 -6.23 1.27
N ALA A 50 -12.84 -5.56 0.26
CA ALA A 50 -11.59 -5.98 -0.34
C ALA A 50 -10.40 -5.78 0.61
N SER A 51 -10.32 -4.66 1.34
CA SER A 51 -9.31 -4.42 2.39
C SER A 51 -9.36 -5.51 3.47
N VAL A 52 -10.55 -5.81 3.99
CA VAL A 52 -10.79 -6.90 4.95
C VAL A 52 -10.30 -8.23 4.41
N GLY A 53 -10.71 -8.57 3.18
CA GLY A 53 -10.29 -9.81 2.53
C GLY A 53 -8.78 -9.93 2.42
N VAL A 54 -8.09 -8.86 1.98
CA VAL A 54 -6.62 -8.86 1.86
C VAL A 54 -5.95 -8.91 3.23
N LEU A 55 -6.45 -8.21 4.24
CA LEU A 55 -5.92 -8.26 5.61
C LEU A 55 -6.02 -9.67 6.21
N LEU A 56 -7.16 -10.35 6.00
CA LEU A 56 -7.35 -11.74 6.42
C LEU A 56 -6.41 -12.69 5.67
N LEU A 57 -6.25 -12.51 4.36
CA LEU A 57 -5.29 -13.27 3.55
C LEU A 57 -3.86 -13.04 4.01
N LEU A 58 -3.48 -11.80 4.34
CA LEU A 58 -2.18 -11.45 4.89
C LEU A 58 -1.94 -12.14 6.24
N SER A 59 -2.92 -12.08 7.14
CA SER A 59 -2.84 -12.76 8.44
C SER A 59 -2.65 -14.27 8.27
N PHE A 60 -3.49 -14.90 7.44
CA PHE A 60 -3.40 -16.32 7.13
C PHE A 60 -2.05 -16.68 6.51
N TYR A 61 -1.57 -15.90 5.55
CA TYR A 61 -0.28 -16.10 4.90
C TYR A 61 0.89 -16.04 5.89
N CYS A 62 0.87 -15.09 6.82
CA CYS A 62 1.88 -14.98 7.86
C CYS A 62 1.87 -16.23 8.76
N CYS A 63 0.70 -16.71 9.16
CA CYS A 63 0.54 -17.94 9.93
C CYS A 63 1.10 -19.17 9.18
N VAL A 64 0.79 -19.30 7.89
CA VAL A 64 1.34 -20.37 7.03
C VAL A 64 2.86 -20.28 6.93
N THR A 65 3.41 -19.08 6.76
CA THR A 65 4.86 -18.84 6.68
C THR A 65 5.57 -19.24 7.99
N ILE A 66 4.99 -18.87 9.13
CA ILE A 66 5.48 -19.27 10.46
C ILE A 66 5.43 -20.79 10.63
N TYR A 67 4.34 -21.44 10.18
CA TYR A 67 4.20 -22.90 10.23
C TYR A 67 5.26 -23.59 9.36
N GLN A 68 5.48 -23.13 8.13
CA GLN A 68 6.52 -23.64 7.23
C GLN A 68 7.92 -23.47 7.85
N ASN A 69 8.16 -22.33 8.50
CA ASN A 69 9.43 -22.06 9.17
C ASN A 69 9.75 -23.04 10.30
N ARG A 70 8.75 -23.68 10.94
CA ARG A 70 9.02 -24.72 11.96
C ARG A 70 9.80 -25.91 11.38
N ARG A 71 9.57 -26.23 10.10
CA ARG A 71 10.25 -27.32 9.39
C ARG A 71 11.51 -26.84 8.68
N LEU A 72 11.41 -25.73 7.95
CA LEU A 72 12.46 -25.25 7.05
C LEU A 72 13.51 -24.35 7.72
N LYS A 73 13.20 -23.77 8.88
CA LYS A 73 14.11 -22.93 9.70
C LYS A 73 14.82 -21.80 8.92
N PHE A 74 14.12 -21.14 8.00
CA PHE A 74 14.68 -20.08 7.16
C PHE A 74 14.53 -18.67 7.74
N LEU A 75 13.72 -18.49 8.79
CA LEU A 75 13.54 -17.21 9.49
C LEU A 75 14.38 -17.16 10.78
N SER A 76 15.04 -16.02 10.99
CA SER A 76 15.63 -15.66 12.28
C SER A 76 14.56 -15.45 13.36
N ASN A 77 14.95 -15.41 14.63
CA ASN A 77 14.02 -15.15 15.73
C ASN A 77 13.32 -13.79 15.59
N PHE A 78 14.07 -12.76 15.17
CA PHE A 78 13.52 -11.43 14.93
C PHE A 78 12.52 -11.42 13.76
N GLN A 79 12.86 -12.05 12.63
CA GLN A 79 11.95 -12.16 11.48
C GLN A 79 10.67 -12.90 11.86
N ARG A 80 10.79 -14.00 12.62
CA ARG A 80 9.63 -14.74 13.11
C ARG A 80 8.72 -13.87 13.98
N LEU A 81 9.30 -13.05 14.86
CA LEU A 81 8.53 -12.07 15.66
C LEU A 81 7.80 -11.07 14.76
N MET A 82 8.44 -10.55 13.70
CA MET A 82 7.79 -9.66 12.73
C MET A 82 6.60 -10.33 12.03
N PHE A 83 6.72 -11.60 11.63
CA PHE A 83 5.60 -12.35 11.03
C PHE A 83 4.46 -12.58 12.03
N TYR A 84 4.75 -12.88 13.31
CA TYR A 84 3.70 -13.00 14.33
C TYR A 84 2.99 -11.67 14.57
N PHE A 85 3.76 -10.59 14.70
CA PHE A 85 3.22 -9.26 14.90
C PHE A 85 2.34 -8.84 13.71
N MET A 86 2.82 -9.04 12.47
CA MET A 86 2.03 -8.74 11.27
C MET A 86 0.76 -9.60 11.16
N ALA A 87 0.82 -10.89 11.52
CA ALA A 87 -0.35 -11.76 11.52
C ALA A 87 -1.44 -11.25 12.47
N LEU A 88 -1.05 -10.86 13.69
CA LEU A 88 -1.95 -10.32 14.70
C LEU A 88 -2.49 -8.95 14.28
N LEU A 89 -1.60 -8.05 13.84
CA LEU A 89 -1.97 -6.70 13.43
C LEU A 89 -2.96 -6.73 12.26
N ALA A 90 -2.69 -7.53 11.23
CA ALA A 90 -3.58 -7.66 10.07
C ALA A 90 -4.93 -8.27 10.45
N PHE A 91 -4.96 -9.26 11.35
CA PHE A 91 -6.22 -9.82 11.85
C PHE A 91 -7.05 -8.79 12.61
N VAL A 92 -6.43 -8.08 13.57
CA VAL A 92 -7.12 -7.04 14.35
C VAL A 92 -7.61 -5.93 13.43
N ALA A 93 -6.79 -5.45 12.49
CA ALA A 93 -7.21 -4.44 11.52
C ALA A 93 -8.43 -4.90 10.69
N ALA A 94 -8.44 -6.14 10.20
CA ALA A 94 -9.59 -6.68 9.45
C ALA A 94 -10.87 -6.72 10.28
N MET A 95 -10.73 -7.05 11.57
CA MET A 95 -11.84 -7.12 12.50
C MET A 95 -12.37 -5.73 12.86
N GLU A 96 -11.48 -4.76 13.05
CA GLU A 96 -11.84 -3.37 13.32
C GLU A 96 -12.59 -2.72 12.15
N GLU A 97 -12.22 -3.05 10.90
CA GLU A 97 -12.86 -2.52 9.70
C GLU A 97 -14.36 -2.87 9.64
N ILE A 98 -14.73 -4.14 9.91
CA ILE A 98 -16.13 -4.60 9.81
C ILE A 98 -16.92 -4.47 11.13
N SER A 99 -16.34 -3.87 12.18
CA SER A 99 -16.96 -3.81 13.51
C SER A 99 -17.52 -5.15 13.99
N TRP A 100 -16.72 -6.21 13.78
CA TRP A 100 -17.14 -7.61 13.93
C TRP A 100 -17.91 -7.91 15.22
N GLY A 101 -17.52 -7.31 16.35
CA GLY A 101 -18.15 -7.55 17.64
C GLY A 101 -19.64 -7.20 17.63
N GLN A 102 -20.00 -6.09 17.00
CA GLN A 102 -21.40 -5.66 16.88
C GLN A 102 -22.16 -6.53 15.88
N GLN A 103 -21.51 -6.92 14.78
CA GLN A 103 -22.11 -7.80 13.77
C GLN A 103 -22.40 -9.20 14.32
N PHE A 104 -21.48 -9.79 15.10
CA PHE A 104 -21.62 -11.14 15.64
C PHE A 104 -22.47 -11.21 16.91
N PHE A 105 -22.35 -10.23 17.81
CA PHE A 105 -23.02 -10.27 19.12
C PHE A 105 -24.22 -9.33 19.23
N GLY A 106 -24.47 -8.46 18.24
CA GLY A 106 -25.67 -7.63 18.15
C GLY A 106 -25.81 -6.56 19.24
N PHE A 107 -24.73 -6.24 19.96
CA PHE A 107 -24.77 -5.20 20.99
C PHE A 107 -24.72 -3.80 20.38
N ARG A 108 -25.41 -2.86 21.02
CA ARG A 108 -25.40 -1.45 20.62
C ARG A 108 -24.15 -0.76 21.15
N SER A 109 -23.67 0.24 20.41
CA SER A 109 -22.60 1.13 20.87
C SER A 109 -23.01 1.84 22.15
N GLY A 110 -22.10 1.95 23.11
CA GLY A 110 -22.31 2.75 24.32
C GLY A 110 -22.41 4.25 24.00
N GLU A 111 -22.86 5.06 24.97
CA GLU A 111 -22.99 6.53 24.81
C GLU A 111 -21.69 7.17 24.33
N PHE A 112 -20.56 6.81 24.94
CA PHE A 112 -19.24 7.30 24.54
C PHE A 112 -18.93 7.10 23.04
N PHE A 113 -19.21 5.89 22.52
CA PHE A 113 -18.97 5.56 21.11
C PHE A 113 -19.98 6.26 20.20
N THR A 114 -21.24 6.34 20.61
CA THR A 114 -22.29 7.02 19.83
C THR A 114 -22.00 8.51 19.63
N ASP A 115 -21.35 9.14 20.62
CA ASP A 115 -21.06 10.57 20.62
C ASP A 115 -19.74 10.92 19.92
N HIS A 116 -18.78 9.99 19.85
CA HIS A 116 -17.40 10.29 19.42
C HIS A 116 -16.90 9.46 18.22
N ASN A 117 -17.52 8.31 17.92
CA ASN A 117 -17.15 7.46 16.79
C ASN A 117 -17.86 7.97 15.52
N LEU A 118 -17.12 8.14 14.42
CA LEU A 118 -17.64 8.72 13.17
C LEU A 118 -18.79 7.89 12.55
N GLN A 119 -18.78 6.57 12.75
CA GLN A 119 -19.81 5.65 12.28
C GLN A 119 -20.74 5.17 13.41
N LYS A 120 -20.57 5.71 14.62
CA LYS A 120 -21.32 5.31 15.82
C LYS A 120 -21.16 3.82 16.13
N GLU A 121 -20.03 3.25 15.79
CA GLU A 121 -19.68 1.85 16.02
C GLU A 121 -18.77 1.68 17.25
N THR A 122 -18.56 0.44 17.68
CA THR A 122 -17.71 0.08 18.82
C THR A 122 -16.31 -0.36 18.37
N ASN A 123 -15.80 0.22 17.28
CA ASN A 123 -14.42 0.04 16.82
C ASN A 123 -13.57 1.26 17.17
N LEU A 124 -12.26 1.08 17.24
CA LEU A 124 -11.29 2.16 17.45
C LEU A 124 -10.95 2.88 16.14
N HIS A 125 -11.09 2.20 15.02
CA HIS A 125 -10.76 2.72 13.69
C HIS A 125 -11.54 4.01 13.37
N ASN A 126 -12.80 4.11 13.80
CA ASN A 126 -13.65 5.26 13.53
C ASN A 126 -13.58 6.39 14.59
N PHE A 127 -12.71 6.28 15.60
CA PHE A 127 -12.41 7.41 16.51
C PHE A 127 -11.37 8.35 15.95
N MET A 128 -10.47 7.86 15.10
CA MET A 128 -9.42 8.69 14.54
C MET A 128 -10.01 9.50 13.39
N PRO A 129 -9.91 10.85 13.42
CA PRO A 129 -10.23 11.64 12.24
C PRO A 129 -9.38 11.14 11.08
N ALA A 130 -9.99 10.95 9.89
CA ALA A 130 -9.31 10.43 8.69
C ALA A 130 -7.97 11.14 8.39
N MET A 131 -7.82 12.40 8.82
CA MET A 131 -6.57 13.17 8.75
C MET A 131 -5.40 12.55 9.54
N TRP A 132 -5.64 12.02 10.74
CA TRP A 132 -4.58 11.43 11.58
C TRP A 132 -4.16 10.06 11.08
N LEU A 133 -5.11 9.22 10.67
CA LEU A 133 -4.83 7.93 10.04
C LEU A 133 -4.08 8.14 8.72
N SER A 134 -4.53 9.07 7.88
CA SER A 134 -3.83 9.52 6.68
C SER A 134 -2.40 9.98 6.98
N THR A 135 -2.19 10.78 8.03
CA THR A 135 -0.84 11.22 8.42
C THR A 135 0.06 10.05 8.85
N ALA A 136 -0.47 9.09 9.61
CA ALA A 136 0.27 7.90 10.01
C ALA A 136 0.64 7.01 8.82
N ILE A 137 -0.32 6.76 7.93
CA ILE A 137 -0.10 6.09 6.64
C ILE A 137 0.96 6.85 5.85
N ASN A 138 0.89 8.18 5.80
CA ASN A 138 1.84 8.99 5.07
C ASN A 138 3.27 8.83 5.63
N VAL A 139 3.46 8.89 6.95
CA VAL A 139 4.80 8.72 7.54
C VAL A 139 5.36 7.31 7.28
N VAL A 140 4.55 6.27 7.51
CA VAL A 140 5.01 4.87 7.39
C VAL A 140 5.18 4.46 5.93
N VAL A 141 4.21 4.74 5.07
CA VAL A 141 4.24 4.37 3.65
C VAL A 141 5.21 5.25 2.88
N TYR A 142 5.11 6.58 2.95
CA TYR A 142 6.06 7.43 2.22
C TYR A 142 7.47 7.33 2.77
N GLY A 143 7.65 7.35 4.10
CA GLY A 143 8.97 7.21 4.70
C GLY A 143 9.55 5.82 4.47
N GLY A 144 8.89 4.81 5.03
CA GLY A 144 9.42 3.44 5.11
C GLY A 144 9.42 2.67 3.80
N PHE A 145 8.40 2.84 2.96
CA PHE A 145 8.26 2.04 1.74
C PHE A 145 8.66 2.75 0.44
N ILE A 146 8.73 4.09 0.43
CA ILE A 146 9.00 4.84 -0.80
C ILE A 146 10.33 5.59 -0.70
N VAL A 147 10.40 6.62 0.14
CA VAL A 147 11.52 7.56 0.18
C VAL A 147 12.80 6.89 0.66
N LEU A 148 12.78 6.21 1.82
CA LEU A 148 13.99 5.57 2.35
C LEU A 148 14.55 4.48 1.42
N PRO A 149 13.73 3.54 0.90
CA PRO A 149 14.22 2.54 -0.05
C PRO A 149 14.76 3.16 -1.35
N LEU A 150 14.11 4.19 -1.89
CA LEU A 150 14.58 4.86 -3.10
C LEU A 150 15.87 5.65 -2.88
N LEU A 151 16.03 6.30 -1.73
CA LEU A 151 17.28 6.97 -1.36
C LEU A 151 18.44 5.97 -1.29
N TYR A 152 18.19 4.82 -0.66
CA TYR A 152 19.14 3.70 -0.59
C TYR A 152 19.48 3.18 -2.01
N TYR A 153 18.48 2.94 -2.87
CA TYR A 153 18.70 2.39 -4.22
C TYR A 153 19.37 3.34 -5.22
N CYS A 154 19.13 4.64 -5.07
CA CYS A 154 19.75 5.66 -5.92
C CYS A 154 21.19 5.98 -5.53
N ASP A 155 21.68 5.46 -4.39
CA ASP A 155 23.03 5.70 -3.85
C ASP A 155 23.38 7.20 -3.84
N PHE A 156 22.58 8.00 -3.11
CA PHE A 156 22.87 9.42 -2.94
C PHE A 156 24.05 9.62 -1.97
N LYS A 157 25.28 9.35 -2.41
CA LYS A 157 26.52 9.34 -1.61
C LYS A 157 26.76 10.52 -0.65
N ASN A 158 26.14 11.67 -0.92
CA ASN A 158 26.29 12.88 -0.10
C ASN A 158 25.15 13.08 0.92
N PHE A 159 24.19 12.16 1.02
CA PHE A 159 23.07 12.29 1.93
C PHE A 159 23.44 11.73 3.31
N PRO A 160 23.29 12.51 4.40
CA PRO A 160 23.78 12.13 5.74
C PRO A 160 23.13 10.87 6.29
N LEU A 161 21.96 10.48 5.75
CA LEU A 161 21.25 9.27 6.15
C LEU A 161 21.84 7.98 5.56
N ASN A 162 22.64 8.05 4.48
CA ASN A 162 23.14 6.85 3.80
C ASN A 162 23.89 5.90 4.73
N THR A 163 24.75 6.44 5.60
CA THR A 163 25.50 5.64 6.60
C THR A 163 24.59 4.87 7.57
N LEU A 164 23.38 5.37 7.85
CA LEU A 164 22.38 4.67 8.66
C LEU A 164 21.61 3.64 7.83
N LEU A 165 21.27 3.97 6.58
CA LEU A 165 20.56 3.06 5.67
C LEU A 165 21.40 1.82 5.33
N ASP A 166 22.72 1.98 5.17
CA ASP A 166 23.65 0.88 4.89
C ASP A 166 23.77 -0.13 6.04
N ARG A 167 23.33 0.23 7.25
CA ARG A 167 23.27 -0.71 8.39
C ARG A 167 22.08 -1.66 8.31
N ILE A 168 21.06 -1.33 7.51
CA ILE A 168 19.87 -2.16 7.35
C ILE A 168 20.20 -3.25 6.32
N PRO A 169 20.13 -4.54 6.70
CA PRO A 169 20.44 -5.62 5.77
C PRO A 169 19.53 -5.58 4.55
N ASN A 170 20.12 -5.80 3.37
CA ASN A 170 19.45 -5.64 2.08
C ASN A 170 18.09 -6.35 2.02
N VAL A 171 18.00 -7.52 2.64
CA VAL A 171 16.79 -8.36 2.66
C VAL A 171 15.54 -7.64 3.20
N TYR A 172 15.67 -6.64 4.06
CA TYR A 172 14.52 -5.91 4.63
C TYR A 172 13.95 -4.84 3.70
N TRP A 173 14.69 -4.40 2.68
CA TRP A 173 14.20 -3.39 1.75
C TRP A 173 13.09 -3.96 0.85
N PRO A 174 12.04 -3.18 0.55
CA PRO A 174 10.99 -3.58 -0.37
C PRO A 174 11.50 -3.63 -1.81
N SER A 175 11.01 -4.56 -2.62
CA SER A 175 11.38 -4.59 -4.04
C SER A 175 10.91 -3.33 -4.77
N HIS A 176 11.55 -2.98 -5.88
CA HIS A 176 11.13 -1.83 -6.69
C HIS A 176 9.68 -1.92 -7.19
N TYR A 177 9.10 -3.13 -7.30
CA TYR A 177 7.69 -3.32 -7.62
C TYR A 177 6.78 -2.95 -6.44
N VAL A 178 7.14 -3.31 -5.21
CA VAL A 178 6.42 -2.84 -4.01
C VAL A 178 6.46 -1.31 -3.96
N ILE A 179 7.61 -0.70 -4.26
CA ILE A 179 7.73 0.77 -4.31
C ILE A 179 6.76 1.37 -5.33
N LEU A 180 6.66 0.81 -6.55
CA LEU A 180 5.69 1.29 -7.54
C LEU A 180 4.25 1.24 -7.03
N MET A 181 3.85 0.15 -6.35
CA MET A 181 2.50 0.03 -5.80
C MET A 181 2.22 1.08 -4.72
N MET A 182 3.22 1.37 -3.87
CA MET A 182 3.10 2.38 -2.84
C MET A 182 3.09 3.81 -3.43
N VAL A 183 3.83 4.07 -4.51
CA VAL A 183 3.71 5.35 -5.23
C VAL A 183 2.36 5.47 -5.94
N TYR A 184 1.79 4.37 -6.44
CA TYR A 184 0.44 4.39 -6.98
C TYR A 184 -0.60 4.77 -5.91
N SER A 185 -0.52 4.20 -4.68
CA SER A 185 -1.47 4.57 -3.62
C SER A 185 -1.41 6.08 -3.31
N SER A 186 -0.21 6.67 -3.37
CA SER A 186 -0.02 8.12 -3.21
C SER A 186 -0.63 9.00 -4.30
N SER A 187 -1.12 8.42 -5.40
CA SER A 187 -1.89 9.17 -6.40
C SER A 187 -3.37 9.33 -6.02
N LEU A 188 -3.84 8.60 -5.01
CA LEU A 188 -5.25 8.58 -4.61
C LEU A 188 -5.51 9.60 -3.51
N HIS A 189 -5.47 10.88 -3.85
CA HIS A 189 -5.82 11.97 -2.94
C HIS A 189 -6.57 13.10 -3.63
N HIS A 190 -7.19 13.96 -2.83
CA HIS A 190 -7.84 15.16 -3.35
C HIS A 190 -6.77 16.17 -3.78
N TYR A 191 -6.53 16.30 -5.08
CA TYR A 191 -5.58 17.27 -5.63
C TYR A 191 -6.05 18.72 -5.44
N PHE A 192 -5.09 19.65 -5.40
CA PHE A 192 -5.33 21.10 -5.29
C PHE A 192 -6.10 21.53 -4.03
N SER A 193 -5.96 20.77 -2.94
CA SER A 193 -6.53 21.08 -1.63
C SER A 193 -5.44 21.42 -0.61
N TYR A 194 -5.72 22.42 0.23
CA TYR A 194 -4.83 22.80 1.33
C TYR A 194 -4.72 21.69 2.40
N ILE A 195 -5.68 20.77 2.50
CA ILE A 195 -5.60 19.70 3.50
C ILE A 195 -4.60 18.61 3.08
N THR A 196 -4.45 18.37 1.78
CA THR A 196 -3.71 17.26 1.16
C THR A 196 -2.51 17.75 0.33
N TRP A 197 -2.02 18.96 0.62
CA TRP A 197 -0.86 19.52 -0.09
C TRP A 197 0.39 18.64 0.12
N SER A 198 0.53 18.06 1.31
CA SER A 198 1.64 17.18 1.68
C SER A 198 1.60 15.87 0.90
N ASP A 199 0.42 15.28 0.66
CA ASP A 199 0.26 14.12 -0.22
C ASP A 199 0.71 14.44 -1.65
N THR A 200 0.30 15.60 -2.17
CA THR A 200 0.69 16.04 -3.51
C THR A 200 2.21 16.24 -3.62
N ALA A 201 2.82 16.88 -2.63
CA ALA A 201 4.27 17.06 -2.57
C ALA A 201 5.00 15.70 -2.49
N ALA A 202 4.52 14.78 -1.64
CA ALA A 202 5.10 13.46 -1.47
C ALA A 202 5.02 12.63 -2.75
N LEU A 203 3.89 12.65 -3.47
CA LEU A 203 3.74 12.01 -4.77
C LEU A 203 4.74 12.58 -5.79
N LEU A 204 4.84 13.91 -5.92
CA LEU A 204 5.74 14.54 -6.88
C LEU A 204 7.21 14.18 -6.60
N VAL A 205 7.63 14.25 -5.34
CA VAL A 205 8.98 13.83 -4.92
C VAL A 205 9.21 12.35 -5.24
N SER A 206 8.25 11.48 -4.93
CA SER A 206 8.35 10.05 -5.21
C SER A 206 8.47 9.74 -6.70
N LEU A 207 7.68 10.40 -7.55
CA LEU A 207 7.76 10.28 -9.00
C LEU A 207 9.10 10.78 -9.55
N ILE A 208 9.60 11.92 -9.06
CA ILE A 208 10.92 12.45 -9.46
C ILE A 208 12.02 11.44 -9.11
N ILE A 209 12.04 10.93 -7.88
CA ILE A 209 13.06 9.96 -7.46
C ILE A 209 12.93 8.64 -8.22
N LEU A 210 11.71 8.16 -8.49
CA LEU A 210 11.48 6.97 -9.33
C LEU A 210 12.00 7.15 -10.76
N VAL A 211 11.79 8.32 -11.37
CA VAL A 211 12.34 8.63 -12.70
C VAL A 211 13.87 8.68 -12.66
N ILE A 212 14.47 9.23 -11.60
CA ILE A 212 15.93 9.20 -11.40
C ILE A 212 16.41 7.76 -11.25
N TYR A 213 15.75 6.95 -10.42
CA TYR A 213 16.05 5.52 -10.25
C TYR A 213 15.99 4.78 -11.58
N TRP A 214 14.89 4.93 -12.31
CA TRP A 214 14.68 4.32 -13.63
C TRP A 214 15.76 4.72 -14.64
N ARG A 215 16.17 6.00 -14.67
CA ARG A 215 17.26 6.47 -15.54
C ARG A 215 18.62 5.88 -15.14
N ARG A 216 18.94 5.89 -13.85
CA ARG A 216 20.24 5.40 -13.32
C ARG A 216 20.38 3.88 -13.42
N ARG A 217 19.28 3.15 -13.29
CA ARG A 217 19.24 1.69 -13.26
C ARG A 217 18.60 1.10 -14.52
N LYS A 218 18.62 1.82 -15.64
CA LYS A 218 17.97 1.42 -16.90
C LYS A 218 18.35 0.01 -17.37
N ALA A 219 19.58 -0.43 -17.10
CA ALA A 219 20.05 -1.78 -17.42
C ALA A 219 19.45 -2.89 -16.54
N HIS A 220 18.97 -2.54 -15.33
CA HIS A 220 18.47 -3.50 -14.33
C HIS A 220 16.95 -3.49 -14.17
N VAL A 221 16.27 -2.47 -14.69
CA VAL A 221 14.80 -2.39 -14.71
C VAL A 221 14.27 -3.03 -15.98
N ASP A 222 13.25 -3.88 -15.85
CA ASP A 222 12.65 -4.51 -17.01
C ASP A 222 11.62 -3.58 -17.70
N GLY A 223 11.13 -4.01 -18.87
CA GLY A 223 10.12 -3.26 -19.62
C GLY A 223 8.80 -3.12 -18.85
N LEU A 224 8.45 -4.09 -18.01
CA LEU A 224 7.19 -4.11 -17.27
C LEU A 224 7.19 -3.08 -16.13
N PHE A 225 8.32 -2.92 -15.44
CA PHE A 225 8.56 -1.84 -14.50
C PHE A 225 8.33 -0.48 -15.18
N SER A 226 8.91 -0.30 -16.37
CA SER A 226 8.80 0.95 -17.14
C SER A 226 7.35 1.26 -17.53
N VAL A 227 6.60 0.25 -17.98
CA VAL A 227 5.18 0.38 -18.30
C VAL A 227 4.37 0.78 -17.06
N ASN A 228 4.58 0.14 -15.92
CA ASN A 228 3.86 0.45 -14.69
C ASN A 228 4.22 1.84 -14.16
N LEU A 229 5.48 2.28 -14.24
CA LEU A 229 5.88 3.64 -13.89
C LEU A 229 5.10 4.68 -14.71
N TRP A 230 5.06 4.51 -16.04
CA TRP A 230 4.31 5.43 -16.90
C TRP A 230 2.80 5.35 -16.67
N LEU A 231 2.27 4.16 -16.39
CA LEU A 231 0.87 3.99 -16.00
C LEU A 231 0.52 4.82 -14.77
N ILE A 232 1.37 4.80 -13.73
CA ILE A 232 1.17 5.61 -12.51
C ILE A 232 1.20 7.11 -12.82
N VAL A 233 2.13 7.57 -13.66
CA VAL A 233 2.20 8.98 -14.09
C VAL A 233 0.92 9.41 -14.80
N VAL A 234 0.45 8.60 -15.75
CA VAL A 234 -0.78 8.87 -16.51
C VAL A 234 -2.01 8.85 -15.60
N CYS A 235 -2.12 7.87 -14.70
CA CYS A 235 -3.21 7.77 -13.74
C CYS A 235 -3.21 8.98 -12.79
N SER A 236 -2.06 9.39 -12.27
CA SER A 236 -1.92 10.57 -11.41
C SER A 236 -2.41 11.84 -12.11
N ALA A 237 -2.07 12.02 -13.39
CA ALA A 237 -2.57 13.15 -14.18
C ALA A 237 -4.09 13.07 -14.40
N CYS A 238 -4.63 11.88 -14.66
CA CYS A 238 -6.06 11.65 -14.80
C CYS A 238 -6.83 11.95 -13.50
N TYR A 239 -6.29 11.53 -12.36
CA TYR A 239 -6.89 11.74 -11.04
C TYR A 239 -6.84 13.23 -10.66
N ALA A 240 -5.74 13.92 -10.96
CA ALA A 240 -5.63 15.36 -10.81
C ALA A 240 -6.65 16.11 -11.69
N ALA A 241 -6.85 15.69 -12.95
CA ALA A 241 -7.89 16.27 -13.81
C ALA A 241 -9.31 16.02 -13.29
N SER A 242 -9.50 14.93 -12.52
CA SER A 242 -10.78 14.52 -11.93
C SER A 242 -10.97 14.97 -10.48
N TYR A 243 -10.08 15.82 -9.94
CA TYR A 243 -9.96 16.10 -8.49
C TYR A 243 -11.27 16.42 -7.75
N LYS A 244 -12.23 17.08 -8.42
CA LYS A 244 -13.51 17.50 -7.83
C LYS A 244 -14.36 16.34 -7.30
N ILE A 245 -14.19 15.12 -7.80
CA ILE A 245 -14.96 13.97 -7.29
C ILE A 245 -14.44 13.47 -5.94
N PHE A 246 -13.14 13.69 -5.66
CA PHE A 246 -12.52 13.30 -4.39
C PHE A 246 -12.86 14.27 -3.25
N SER A 247 -13.35 15.47 -3.55
CA SER A 247 -13.65 16.48 -2.52
C SER A 247 -14.90 16.15 -1.70
N GLN A 248 -15.80 15.31 -2.20
CA GLN A 248 -17.16 15.28 -1.69
C GLN A 248 -17.39 14.33 -0.50
N TYR A 249 -16.56 13.30 -0.29
CA TYR A 249 -16.85 12.27 0.72
C TYR A 249 -15.63 11.49 1.26
N ASN A 250 -14.39 12.01 1.14
CA ASN A 250 -13.19 11.31 1.63
C ASN A 250 -12.93 9.90 1.04
N LEU A 251 -13.62 9.54 -0.04
CA LEU A 251 -13.61 8.22 -0.70
C LEU A 251 -12.23 7.80 -1.22
N GLN A 252 -11.33 8.75 -1.41
CA GLN A 252 -9.95 8.48 -1.78
C GLN A 252 -9.20 7.65 -0.73
N TYR A 253 -9.57 7.74 0.55
CA TYR A 253 -8.85 7.08 1.62
C TYR A 253 -9.14 5.58 1.61
N GLU A 254 -10.39 5.17 1.40
CA GLU A 254 -10.78 3.76 1.23
C GLU A 254 -9.99 3.04 0.13
N ILE A 255 -9.92 3.65 -1.06
CA ILE A 255 -9.18 3.06 -2.19
C ILE A 255 -7.68 3.05 -1.88
N ARG A 256 -7.17 4.11 -1.27
CA ARG A 256 -5.74 4.21 -0.90
C ARG A 256 -5.38 3.14 0.14
N GLU A 257 -6.21 2.96 1.16
CA GLU A 257 -6.04 1.98 2.22
C GLU A 257 -6.03 0.57 1.66
N PHE A 258 -7.00 0.24 0.79
CA PHE A 258 -7.00 -1.03 0.05
C PHE A 258 -5.68 -1.26 -0.69
N VAL A 259 -5.20 -0.26 -1.45
CA VAL A 259 -3.96 -0.38 -2.22
C VAL A 259 -2.74 -0.54 -1.30
N VAL A 260 -2.70 0.18 -0.16
CA VAL A 260 -1.61 0.08 0.83
C VAL A 260 -1.60 -1.32 1.46
N VAL A 261 -2.75 -1.82 1.91
CA VAL A 261 -2.91 -3.16 2.48
C VAL A 261 -2.46 -4.23 1.48
N TYR A 262 -2.91 -4.14 0.24
CA TYR A 262 -2.48 -5.01 -0.85
C TYR A 262 -0.97 -4.92 -1.13
N GLY A 263 -0.39 -3.72 -1.12
CA GLY A 263 1.05 -3.50 -1.26
C GLY A 263 1.86 -4.13 -0.13
N VAL A 264 1.38 -4.03 1.13
CA VAL A 264 2.00 -4.68 2.29
C VAL A 264 1.89 -6.20 2.17
N PHE A 265 0.75 -6.72 1.71
CA PHE A 265 0.59 -8.15 1.45
C PHE A 265 1.61 -8.66 0.43
N TYR A 266 1.74 -7.96 -0.70
CA TYR A 266 2.76 -8.30 -1.68
C TYR A 266 4.18 -8.24 -1.09
N TRP A 267 4.51 -7.19 -0.34
CA TRP A 267 5.81 -7.08 0.32
C TRP A 267 6.09 -8.26 1.24
N MET A 268 5.13 -8.69 2.05
CA MET A 268 5.30 -9.84 2.95
C MET A 268 5.48 -11.15 2.19
N VAL A 269 4.79 -11.34 1.06
CA VAL A 269 4.98 -12.51 0.19
C VAL A 269 6.37 -12.48 -0.44
N ASP A 270 6.75 -11.39 -1.10
CA ASP A 270 8.07 -11.23 -1.71
C ASP A 270 9.19 -11.41 -0.68
N TRP A 271 9.05 -10.81 0.49
CA TRP A 271 10.05 -10.88 1.55
C TRP A 271 10.23 -12.30 2.08
N SER A 272 9.14 -13.02 2.36
CA SER A 272 9.23 -14.40 2.83
C SER A 272 9.85 -15.35 1.79
N LEU A 273 9.50 -15.20 0.51
CA LEU A 273 10.05 -16.00 -0.58
C LEU A 273 11.53 -15.68 -0.80
N ARG A 274 11.92 -14.42 -0.64
CA ARG A 274 13.34 -14.03 -0.66
C ARG A 274 14.12 -14.64 0.49
N LEU A 275 13.59 -14.58 1.71
CA LEU A 275 14.22 -15.20 2.88
C LEU A 275 14.38 -16.71 2.70
N LYS A 276 13.35 -17.38 2.18
CA LYS A 276 13.37 -18.83 1.94
C LYS A 276 14.40 -19.25 0.89
N ASN A 277 14.63 -18.42 -0.13
CA ASN A 277 15.51 -18.72 -1.25
C ASN A 277 16.88 -18.02 -1.18
N GLY A 278 17.16 -17.25 -0.12
CA GLY A 278 18.39 -16.48 0.01
C GLY A 278 18.56 -15.36 -1.04
N LEU A 279 17.45 -14.81 -1.54
CA LEU A 279 17.46 -13.81 -2.62
C LEU A 279 17.51 -12.37 -2.08
N GLN A 280 18.21 -11.50 -2.80
CA GLN A 280 18.22 -10.06 -2.55
C GLN A 280 16.96 -9.36 -3.12
N PRO A 281 16.61 -8.14 -2.66
CA PRO A 281 15.43 -7.43 -3.15
C PRO A 281 15.50 -7.11 -4.65
N TRP A 282 16.71 -6.84 -5.14
CA TRP A 282 17.06 -6.76 -6.55
C TRP A 282 17.86 -8.00 -6.92
N VAL A 283 17.70 -8.46 -8.16
CA VAL A 283 18.58 -9.50 -8.69
C VAL A 283 19.80 -8.79 -9.25
N GLU A 284 20.90 -8.83 -8.50
CA GLU A 284 22.23 -8.62 -9.09
C GLU A 284 22.40 -9.69 -10.17
N GLU A 285 22.80 -9.29 -11.37
CA GLU A 285 23.30 -10.26 -12.33
C GLU A 285 24.37 -11.08 -11.62
N CYS A 286 24.28 -12.40 -11.75
CA CYS A 286 25.43 -13.25 -11.53
C CYS A 286 26.58 -12.59 -12.25
N SER A 287 27.61 -12.20 -11.51
CA SER A 287 28.90 -11.80 -12.05
C SER A 287 29.30 -12.82 -13.13
N GLY A 288 29.19 -12.40 -14.38
CA GLY A 288 29.58 -13.12 -15.58
C GLY A 288 30.40 -12.16 -16.43
#